data_AF-A0A368F9Q7-F1
#
_entry.id   AF-A0A368F9Q7-F1
#
_cell.length_a   1.000
_cell.length_b   1.000
_cell.length_c   1.000
_cell.angle_alpha   90.00
_cell.angle_beta   90.00
_cell.angle_gamma   90.00
#
_symmetry.space_group_name_H-M   'P 1'
#
loop_
_entity.id
_entity.type
_entity.pdbx_description
1 polymer ?
#
loop_
_entity_poly.entity_id
_entity_poly.type
_entity_poly.pdbx_seq_one_letter_code
_entity_poly.pdbx_strand_id
1 'polypeptide(L)' 'MTVYIVAYNVGVRWWKGPDHPINRFTWRRMEKEGLLSEEMLQKKKTVLDYYKSRFFGGWTDPFSSSDAY' A
#
# COMPACT_ATOMS: atom_id res chain seq x y z
N MET A 1 -14.95 12.19 -16.97
CA MET A 1 -14.23 11.68 -15.78
C MET A 1 -15.02 10.63 -15.01
N THR A 2 -16.29 10.89 -14.66
CA THR A 2 -17.10 9.99 -13.83
C THR A 2 -17.32 8.61 -14.44
N VAL A 3 -17.59 8.52 -15.74
CA VAL A 3 -17.78 7.25 -16.46
C VAL A 3 -16.52 6.38 -16.41
N TYR A 4 -15.35 6.99 -16.59
CA TYR A 4 -14.05 6.28 -16.52
C TYR A 4 -13.80 5.70 -15.12
N ILE A 5 -14.09 6.49 -14.07
CA ILE A 5 -13.96 6.04 -12.68
C ILE A 5 -14.89 4.84 -12.43
N VAL A 6 -16.15 4.91 -12.84
CA VAL A 6 -17.12 3.83 -12.66
C VAL A 6 -16.69 2.57 -13.41
N ALA A 7 -16.32 2.71 -14.69
CA ALA A 7 -15.85 1.60 -15.52
C ALA A 7 -14.61 0.92 -14.92
N TYR A 8 -13.65 1.70 -14.40
CA TYR A 8 -12.46 1.16 -13.73
C TYR A 8 -12.84 0.38 -12.46
N ASN A 9 -13.69 0.95 -11.60
CA ASN A 9 -14.09 0.28 -10.36
C ASN A 9 -14.85 -1.04 -10.64
N VAL A 10 -15.76 -1.04 -11.63
CA VAL A 10 -16.51 -2.24 -12.04
C VAL A 10 -15.59 -3.28 -12.68
N GLY A 11 -14.67 -2.85 -13.56
CA GLY A 11 -13.72 -3.75 -14.20
C GLY A 11 -12.79 -4.42 -13.20
N VAL A 12 -12.25 -3.66 -12.23
CA VAL A 12 -11.40 -4.21 -11.16
C VAL A 12 -12.19 -5.16 -10.26
N ARG A 13 -13.43 -4.83 -9.93
CA ARG A 13 -14.35 -5.69 -9.16
C ARG A 13 -14.59 -7.02 -9.87
N TRP A 14 -14.85 -6.97 -11.17
CA TRP A 14 -15.17 -8.17 -11.96
C TRP A 14 -13.95 -9.07 -12.14
N TRP A 15 -12.77 -8.50 -12.37
CA TRP A 15 -11.55 -9.26 -12.54
C TRP A 15 -11.00 -9.84 -11.23
N LYS A 16 -10.81 -9.00 -10.22
CA LYS A 16 -10.15 -9.41 -8.96
C LYS A 16 -11.12 -9.98 -7.92
N GLY A 17 -12.42 -9.91 -8.22
CA GLY A 17 -13.46 -10.47 -7.38
C GLY A 17 -13.96 -9.54 -6.26
N PRO A 18 -14.97 -10.01 -5.51
CA PRO A 18 -15.70 -9.19 -4.56
C PRO A 18 -14.95 -8.88 -3.25
N ASP A 19 -13.80 -9.50 -3.02
CA ASP A 19 -13.03 -9.28 -1.79
C ASP A 19 -11.83 -8.36 -2.03
N HIS A 20 -11.61 -7.92 -3.26
CA HIS A 20 -10.52 -7.00 -3.58
C HIS A 20 -10.87 -5.55 -3.18
N PRO A 21 -10.05 -4.89 -2.34
CA PRO A 21 -10.24 -3.48 -2.00
C PRO A 21 -9.94 -2.59 -3.22
N ILE A 22 -10.97 -1.93 -3.74
CA ILE A 22 -10.88 -1.13 -4.99
C ILE A 22 -10.28 0.26 -4.72
N ASN A 23 -10.42 0.77 -3.49
CA ASN A 23 -9.91 2.08 -3.11
C ASN A 23 -9.29 2.07 -1.70
N ARG A 24 -8.58 3.15 -1.37
CA ARG A 24 -7.87 3.31 -0.08
C ARG A 24 -8.81 3.33 1.14
N PHE A 25 -10.07 3.74 0.98
CA PHE A 25 -11.04 3.73 2.07
C PHE A 25 -11.48 2.30 2.39
N THR A 26 -11.89 1.55 1.38
CA THR A 26 -12.27 0.13 1.48
C THR A 26 -11.10 -0.71 2.00
N TRP A 27 -9.87 -0.44 1.54
CA TRP A 27 -8.66 -1.04 2.08
C TRP A 27 -8.56 -0.86 3.60
N ARG A 28 -8.64 0.39 4.08
CA ARG A 28 -8.49 0.69 5.51
C ARG A 28 -9.59 0.06 6.36
N ARG A 29 -10.80 -0.06 5.81
CA ARG A 29 -11.90 -0.74 6.49
C ARG A 29 -11.66 -2.24 6.59
N MET A 30 -11.36 -2.90 5.47
CA MET A 30 -11.02 -4.33 5.43
C MET A 30 -9.81 -4.67 6.30
N GLU A 31 -8.84 -3.74 6.41
CA GLU A 31 -7.65 -3.92 7.26
C GLU A 31 -7.99 -3.93 8.74
N LYS A 32 -8.88 -3.03 9.18
CA LYS A 32 -9.37 -3.01 10.56
C LYS A 32 -10.25 -4.22 10.88
N GLU A 33 -10.99 -4.71 9.90
CA GLU A 33 -11.89 -5.86 10.03
C GLU A 33 -11.14 -7.21 9.91
N GLY A 34 -9.84 -7.21 9.61
CA GLY A 34 -9.05 -8.43 9.43
C GLY A 34 -9.41 -9.24 8.18
N LEU A 35 -10.07 -8.62 7.21
CA LEU A 35 -10.59 -9.28 5.99
C LEU A 35 -9.59 -9.29 4.82
N LEU A 36 -8.42 -8.67 4.97
CA LEU A 36 -7.38 -8.76 3.94
C LEU A 36 -6.68 -10.11 3.97
N SER A 37 -6.51 -10.69 2.80
CA SER A 37 -5.69 -11.89 2.64
C SER A 37 -4.22 -11.62 3.00
N GLU A 38 -3.53 -12.68 3.44
CA GLU A 38 -2.11 -12.63 3.80
C GLU A 38 -1.24 -12.11 2.66
N GLU A 39 -1.53 -12.52 1.42
CA GLU A 39 -0.86 -12.02 0.21
C GLU A 39 -0.97 -10.49 0.09
N MET A 40 -2.12 -9.92 0.42
CA MET A 40 -2.36 -8.48 0.33
C MET A 40 -1.63 -7.70 1.43
N LEU A 41 -1.55 -8.27 2.63
CA LEU A 41 -0.74 -7.73 3.72
C LEU A 41 0.75 -7.76 3.36
N GLN A 42 1.22 -8.85 2.75
CA GLN A 42 2.59 -8.96 2.27
C GLN A 42 2.90 -7.94 1.19
N LYS A 43 2.01 -7.75 0.21
CA LYS A 43 2.14 -6.69 -0.81
C LYS A 43 2.24 -5.30 -0.18
N LYS A 44 1.41 -5.00 0.82
CA LYS A 44 1.49 -3.73 1.56
C LYS A 44 2.87 -3.56 2.19
N LYS A 45 3.38 -4.59 2.87
CA LYS A 45 4.72 -4.57 3.48
C LYS A 45 5.81 -4.29 2.43
N THR A 46 5.84 -5.05 1.34
CA THR A 46 6.84 -4.88 0.28
C THR A 46 6.81 -3.47 -0.33
N VAL A 47 5.61 -2.94 -0.60
CA VAL A 47 5.47 -1.58 -1.14
C VAL A 47 5.97 -0.55 -0.14
N LEU A 48 5.60 -0.65 1.14
CA LEU A 48 6.07 0.27 2.18
C LEU A 48 7.58 0.19 2.37
N ASP A 49 8.16 -1.01 2.37
CA ASP A 49 9.60 -1.22 2.48
C ASP A 49 10.34 -0.59 1.28
N TYR A 50 9.79 -0.72 0.06
CA TYR A 50 10.31 -0.06 -1.13
C TYR A 50 10.25 1.47 -1.03
N TYR A 51 9.12 2.03 -0.59
CA TYR A 51 9.01 3.49 -0.39
C TYR A 51 9.98 3.97 0.69
N LYS A 52 10.13 3.20 1.78
CA LYS A 52 11.07 3.50 2.85
C LYS A 52 12.51 3.53 2.33
N SER A 53 12.95 2.50 1.60
CA SER A 53 14.30 2.46 1.04
C SER A 53 14.53 3.53 -0.02
N ARG A 54 13.55 3.79 -0.89
CA ARG A 54 13.70 4.72 -2.01
C ARG A 54 13.70 6.19 -1.62
N PHE A 55 12.90 6.57 -0.63
CA PHE A 55 12.69 7.97 -0.23
C PHE A 55 13.35 8.33 1.10
N PHE A 56 13.52 7.36 2.01
CA PHE A 56 14.17 7.58 3.31
C PHE A 56 15.53 6.89 3.43
N GLY A 57 15.85 5.93 2.56
CA GLY A 57 17.17 5.28 2.50
C GLY A 57 18.28 6.11 1.82
N GLY A 58 18.01 7.39 1.52
CA GLY A 58 18.96 8.35 0.97
C GLY A 58 19.40 9.46 1.93
N TRP A 59 19.02 9.40 3.22
CA TRP A 59 19.60 10.24 4.27
C TRP A 59 20.55 9.39 5.12
N THR A 60 21.64 8.95 4.51
CA THR A 60 22.87 8.61 5.23
C THR A 60 23.84 9.73 4.92
N ASP A 61 23.77 10.79 5.72
CA ASP A 61 24.84 11.76 5.79
C ASP A 61 26.12 11.05 6.26
N PRO A 62 27.20 11.01 5.45
CA PRO A 62 28.45 10.38 5.84
C PRO A 62 29.16 11.09 7.02
N PHE A 63 28.55 12.17 7.54
CA PHE A 63 28.99 12.93 8.70
C PHE A 63 28.10 12.78 9.94
N SER A 64 27.06 11.93 9.94
CA SER A 64 26.35 11.57 11.19
C SER A 64 27.19 10.59 12.01
N SER A 65 28.34 11.07 12.48
CA SER A 65 29.04 10.49 13.61
C SER A 65 28.29 10.89 14.89
N SER A 66 27.58 9.92 15.46
CA SER A 66 27.25 9.90 16.88
C SER A 66 27.14 8.42 17.25
N ASP A 67 28.05 7.74 17.95
CA ASP A 67 29.14 8.16 18.83
C ASP A 67 28.79 9.35 19.72
N ALA A 68 27.71 9.17 20.47
CA ALA A 68 27.50 9.84 21.74
C ALA A 68 26.96 8.81 22.75
N TYR A 69 27.90 8.20 23.46
CA TYR A 69 27.84 7.53 24.77
C TYR A 69 26.65 6.62 25.11
#